data_AF-A7ZBW6-F1
#
_entry.id   AF-A7ZBW6-F1
#
_cell.length_a   1.000
_cell.length_b   1.000
_cell.length_c   1.000
_cell.angle_alpha   90.00
_cell.angle_beta   90.00
_cell.angle_gamma   90.00
#
_symmetry.space_group_name_H-M   'P 1'
#
loop_
_entity.id
_entity.type
_entity.pdbx_description
1 polymer ?
#
loop_
_entity_poly.entity_id
_entity_poly.type
_entity_poly.pdbx_seq_one_letter_code
_entity_poly.pdbx_strand_id
1 'polypeptide(L)'
;MFSIDKIISFRGFGPIYIDFILEISGKLIAIEVKSSKTISKDDFKHIYHLKENLQSKFDKGIVFYTGDMAMKLDDDMFALPFGFMGREMTNNLASITAYDNLPSQTIIS
;
A
#
# COMPACT_ATOMS: atom_id res chain seq x y z
N MET A 1 7.84 1.28 -18.17
CA MET A 1 8.42 0.11 -17.47
C MET A 1 8.90 0.63 -16.12
N PHE A 2 8.26 0.25 -15.01
CA PHE A 2 8.74 0.61 -13.68
C PHE A 2 9.94 -0.28 -13.36
N SER A 3 11.09 0.32 -13.09
CA SER A 3 12.26 -0.41 -12.58
C SER A 3 12.20 -0.37 -11.06
N ILE A 4 12.41 -1.52 -10.41
CA ILE A 4 12.65 -1.56 -8.97
C ILE A 4 14.15 -1.36 -8.80
N ASP A 5 14.54 -0.24 -8.19
CA ASP A 5 15.96 0.11 -8.08
C ASP A 5 16.66 -0.80 -7.06
N LYS A 6 15.97 -1.13 -5.97
CA LYS A 6 16.49 -2.00 -4.91
C LYS A 6 15.38 -2.60 -4.05
N ILE A 7 15.55 -3.87 -3.67
CA ILE A 7 14.79 -4.51 -2.58
C ILE A 7 15.76 -4.75 -1.42
N ILE A 8 15.46 -4.17 -0.26
CA ILE A 8 16.26 -4.38 0.96
C ILE A 8 15.38 -5.08 1.98
N SER A 9 15.80 -6.25 2.46
CA SER A 9 15.25 -6.85 3.67
C SER A 9 15.85 -6.12 4.88
N PHE A 10 15.07 -5.28 5.55
CA PHE A 10 15.53 -4.54 6.72
C PHE A 10 15.02 -5.18 8.02
N ARG A 11 15.71 -6.24 8.46
CA ARG A 11 15.59 -6.66 9.87
C ARG A 11 16.54 -5.80 10.68
N GLY A 12 16.03 -4.70 11.25
CA GLY A 12 16.81 -3.84 12.11
C GLY A 12 17.43 -4.64 13.27
N PHE A 13 18.65 -4.29 13.66
CA PHE A 13 19.31 -4.81 14.86
C PHE A 13 18.72 -4.19 16.16
N GLY A 14 17.46 -3.75 16.14
CA GLY A 14 16.80 -2.95 17.18
C GLY A 14 15.26 -3.09 17.15
N PRO A 15 14.50 -2.19 17.80
CA PRO A 15 13.05 -2.38 18.03
C PRO A 15 12.15 -2.16 16.79
N ILE A 16 12.73 -1.96 15.60
CA ILE A 16 12.00 -1.62 14.37
C ILE A 16 12.17 -2.77 13.38
N TYR A 17 11.06 -3.38 12.98
CA TYR A 17 11.04 -4.49 12.05
C TYR A 17 10.21 -4.11 10.82
N ILE A 18 10.88 -3.98 9.67
CA ILE A 18 10.26 -3.71 8.37
C ILE A 18 10.64 -4.87 7.44
N ASP A 19 9.67 -5.59 6.89
CA ASP A 19 9.99 -6.79 6.10
C ASP A 19 10.71 -6.42 4.79
N PHE A 20 10.23 -5.39 4.10
CA PHE A 20 10.83 -4.91 2.86
C PHE A 20 10.80 -3.39 2.75
N ILE A 21 11.83 -2.84 2.12
CA ILE A 21 11.81 -1.48 1.61
C ILE A 21 12.05 -1.55 0.10
N LEU A 22 11.15 -0.93 -0.66
CA LEU A 22 11.31 -0.73 -2.10
C LEU A 22 11.80 0.69 -2.35
N GLU A 23 12.81 0.82 -3.19
CA GLU A 23 13.24 2.12 -3.73
C GLU A 23 12.80 2.24 -5.19
N ILE A 24 12.07 3.30 -5.51
CA ILE A 24 11.61 3.63 -6.86
C ILE A 24 11.90 5.11 -7.10
N SER A 25 12.81 5.43 -8.02
CA SER A 25 13.15 6.81 -8.36
C SER A 25 13.61 7.63 -7.14
N GLY A 26 14.35 7.01 -6.22
CA GLY A 26 14.85 7.63 -4.98
C GLY A 26 13.78 7.83 -3.89
N LYS A 27 12.56 7.32 -4.10
CA LYS A 27 11.49 7.29 -3.10
C LYS A 27 11.37 5.91 -2.48
N LEU A 28 11.10 5.88 -1.17
CA LEU A 28 11.11 4.68 -0.35
C LEU A 28 9.69 4.31 0.05
N ILE A 29 9.31 3.07 -0.26
CA ILE A 29 8.06 2.45 0.14
C ILE A 29 8.38 1.36 1.15
N ALA A 30 7.84 1.48 2.36
CA ALA A 30 8.00 0.49 3.42
C ALA A 30 6.87 -0.52 3.34
N ILE A 31 7.21 -1.81 3.42
CA ILE A 31 6.25 -2.91 3.34
C ILE A 31 6.42 -3.83 4.55
N GLU A 32 5.31 -4.11 5.22
CA GLU A 32 5.20 -5.20 6.20
C GLU A 32 4.15 -6.22 5.75
N VAL A 33 4.31 -7.45 6.25
CA VAL A 33 3.38 -8.55 6.02
C VAL A 33 2.83 -9.05 7.35
N LYS A 34 1.51 -9.14 7.47
CA LYS A 34 0.81 -9.71 8.63
C LYS A 34 -0.06 -10.89 8.21
N SER A 35 -0.10 -11.92 9.05
CA SER A 35 -1.03 -13.04 8.88
C SER A 35 -2.42 -12.76 9.47
N SER A 36 -2.63 -11.61 10.10
CA SER A 36 -3.89 -11.21 10.72
C SER A 36 -4.97 -10.85 9.70
N LYS A 37 -6.23 -11.19 10.01
CA LYS A 37 -7.42 -10.80 9.24
C LYS A 37 -7.88 -9.37 9.50
N THR A 38 -7.46 -8.79 10.60
CA THR A 38 -7.74 -7.40 10.96
C THR A 38 -6.45 -6.62 11.01
N ILE A 39 -6.55 -5.32 10.76
CA ILE A 39 -5.43 -4.39 10.88
C ILE A 39 -5.87 -3.20 11.73
N SER A 40 -4.91 -2.61 12.42
CA SER A 40 -5.07 -1.40 13.19
C SER A 40 -3.93 -0.44 12.90
N LYS A 41 -4.00 0.77 13.46
CA LYS A 41 -2.93 1.75 13.35
C LYS A 41 -1.62 1.28 14.00
N ASP A 42 -1.70 0.45 15.05
CA ASP A 42 -0.54 -0.07 15.75
C ASP A 42 0.31 -1.03 14.90
N ASP A 43 -0.30 -1.67 13.90
CA ASP A 43 0.40 -2.52 12.95
C ASP A 43 1.33 -1.71 12.01
N PHE A 44 1.17 -0.39 11.96
CA PHE A 44 2.01 0.53 11.18
C PHE A 44 3.10 1.20 12.03
N LYS A 45 3.21 0.90 13.33
CA LYS A 45 4.07 1.64 14.26
C LYS A 45 5.54 1.71 13.83
N HIS A 46 6.09 0.64 13.26
CA HIS A 46 7.47 0.65 12.76
C HIS A 46 7.60 1.46 11.47
N ILE A 47 6.58 1.43 10.61
CA ILE A 47 6.54 2.24 9.40
C ILE A 47 6.43 3.73 9.73
N TYR A 48 5.61 4.10 10.72
CA TYR A 48 5.54 5.47 11.25
C TYR A 48 6.90 5.92 11.79
N HIS A 49 7.55 5.09 12.60
CA HIS A 49 8.90 5.38 13.07
C HIS A 49 9.89 5.54 11.91
N LEU A 50 9.81 4.69 10.88
CA LEU A 50 10.67 4.81 9.70
C LEU A 50 10.41 6.11 8.93
N LYS A 51 9.15 6.51 8.72
CA LYS A 51 8.75 7.77 8.07
C LYS A 51 9.40 8.99 8.75
N GLU A 52 9.37 9.03 10.09
CA GLU A 52 9.98 10.10 10.87
C GLU A 52 11.50 10.22 10.64
N ASN A 53 12.18 9.09 10.43
CA ASN A 53 13.63 9.05 10.22
C ASN A 53 14.04 9.31 8.75
N LEU A 54 13.19 8.96 7.78
CA LEU A 54 13.50 9.06 6.35
C LEU A 54 13.03 10.36 5.69
N GLN A 55 12.09 11.08 6.33
CA GLN A 55 11.59 12.40 5.90
C GLN A 55 11.26 12.45 4.40
N SER A 56 11.99 13.24 3.61
CA SER A 56 11.70 13.54 2.20
C SER A 56 11.85 12.35 1.25
N LYS A 57 12.50 11.27 1.69
CA LYS A 57 12.63 10.03 0.90
C LYS A 57 11.45 9.10 1.09
N PHE A 58 10.76 9.16 2.23
CA PHE A 58 9.58 8.33 2.46
C PHE A 58 8.45 8.73 1.51
N ASP A 59 7.79 7.74 0.93
CA ASP A 59 6.63 7.96 0.06
C ASP A 59 5.38 7.28 0.64
N LYS A 60 5.44 5.97 0.89
CA LYS A 60 4.28 5.18 1.31
C LYS A 60 4.64 4.08 2.30
N GLY A 61 3.71 3.80 3.19
CA GLY A 61 3.68 2.62 4.05
C GLY A 61 2.59 1.67 3.60
N ILE A 62 2.95 0.41 3.36
CA ILE A 62 2.02 -0.63 2.94
C ILE A 62 2.10 -1.79 3.93
N VAL A 63 0.96 -2.21 4.48
CA VAL A 63 0.87 -3.47 5.20
C VAL A 63 0.01 -4.45 4.40
N PHE A 64 0.61 -5.55 3.97
CA PHE A 64 -0.16 -6.66 3.42
C PHE A 64 -0.73 -7.53 4.53
N TYR A 65 -2.02 -7.85 4.45
CA TYR A 65 -2.71 -8.63 5.49
C TYR A 65 -3.69 -9.65 4.89
N THR A 66 -4.27 -10.54 5.71
CA THR A 66 -5.12 -11.66 5.25
C THR A 66 -6.61 -11.37 5.29
N GLY A 67 -7.01 -10.11 5.52
CA GLY A 67 -8.39 -9.67 5.37
C GLY A 67 -8.78 -9.51 3.90
N ASP A 68 -9.82 -8.72 3.66
CA ASP A 68 -10.51 -8.62 2.37
C ASP A 68 -10.74 -7.17 1.89
N MET A 69 -10.41 -6.17 2.70
CA MET A 69 -10.64 -4.76 2.39
C MET A 69 -9.33 -3.99 2.26
N ALA A 70 -9.20 -3.22 1.18
CA ALA A 70 -8.17 -2.18 1.12
C ALA A 70 -8.58 -1.03 2.05
N MET A 71 -7.67 -0.58 2.90
CA MET A 71 -7.91 0.52 3.83
C MET A 71 -6.82 1.58 3.70
N LYS A 72 -7.24 2.85 3.61
CA LYS A 72 -6.36 4.00 3.78
C LYS A 72 -6.45 4.42 5.25
N LEU A 73 -5.38 4.22 6.02
CA LEU A 73 -5.34 4.59 7.44
C LEU A 73 -4.87 6.03 7.65
N ASP A 74 -4.07 6.54 6.71
CA ASP A 74 -3.52 7.89 6.68
C ASP A 74 -3.21 8.30 5.23
N ASP A 75 -2.74 9.51 5.00
CA ASP A 75 -2.44 10.00 3.64
C ASP A 75 -1.43 9.16 2.88
N ASP A 76 -0.48 8.56 3.61
CA ASP A 76 0.58 7.71 3.07
C ASP A 76 0.60 6.29 3.65
N MET A 77 -0.45 5.85 4.35
CA MET A 77 -0.51 4.53 5.01
C MET A 77 -1.68 3.69 4.50
N PHE A 78 -1.37 2.52 3.95
CA PHE A 78 -2.32 1.66 3.27
C PHE A 78 -2.23 0.22 3.78
N ALA A 79 -3.36 -0.38 4.10
CA ALA A 79 -3.46 -1.83 4.30
C ALA A 79 -4.08 -2.46 3.07
N LEU A 80 -3.41 -3.47 2.50
CA LEU A 80 -3.83 -4.14 1.28
C LEU A 80 -3.98 -5.65 1.54
N PRO A 81 -5.12 -6.27 1.22
CA PRO A 81 -5.26 -7.70 1.39
C PRO A 81 -4.49 -8.46 0.30
N PHE A 82 -3.86 -9.58 0.68
CA PHE A 82 -3.15 -10.47 -0.26
C PHE A 82 -4.01 -10.93 -1.44
N GLY A 83 -5.32 -11.05 -1.22
CA GLY A 83 -6.28 -11.45 -2.26
C GLY A 83 -6.31 -10.54 -3.50
N PHE A 84 -5.81 -9.30 -3.40
CA PHE A 84 -5.72 -8.41 -4.57
C PHE A 84 -4.50 -8.68 -5.45
N MET A 85 -3.46 -9.36 -4.95
CA MET A 85 -2.20 -9.55 -5.70
C MET A 85 -2.33 -10.51 -6.89
N GLY A 86 -3.40 -11.32 -6.94
CA GLY A 86 -3.67 -12.26 -8.04
C GLY A 86 -4.76 -11.81 -9.02
N ARG A 87 -5.36 -10.64 -8.82
CA ARG A 87 -6.38 -10.12 -9.74
C ARG A 87 -5.68 -9.40 -10.87
N GLU A 88 -5.83 -9.88 -12.10
CA GLU A 88 -5.40 -9.11 -13.26
C GLU A 88 -6.11 -7.76 -13.25
N MET A 89 -5.33 -6.68 -13.12
CA MET A 89 -5.80 -5.37 -13.53
C MET A 89 -5.78 -5.35 -15.06
N THR A 90 -6.80 -5.97 -15.66
CA THR A 90 -7.00 -5.85 -17.10
C THR A 90 -7.29 -4.39 -17.40
N ASN A 91 -6.33 -3.69 -18.00
CA ASN A 91 -6.53 -2.41 -18.65
C ASN A 91 -7.41 -2.63 -19.89
N ASN A 92 -8.68 -2.98 -19.68
CA ASN A 92 -9.61 -3.11 -20.77
C ASN A 92 -10.19 -1.72 -21.03
N LEU A 93 -9.82 -1.09 -22.15
CA LEU A 93 -10.38 0.18 -22.60
C LEU A 93 -11.93 0.16 -22.67
N ALA A 94 -12.53 -1.03 -22.72
CA ALA A 94 -13.97 -1.24 -22.66
C ALA A 94 -14.62 -0.93 -21.30
N SER A 95 -13.90 -1.01 -20.17
CA SER A 95 -14.49 -0.69 -18.86
C SER A 95 -14.51 0.81 -18.58
N ILE A 96 -13.54 1.58 -19.08
CA ILE A 96 -13.51 3.05 -18.94
C ILE A 96 -14.70 3.68 -19.70
N THR A 97 -14.97 3.23 -20.92
CA THR A 97 -16.13 3.68 -21.70
C THR A 97 -17.47 3.23 -21.10
N ALA A 98 -17.51 2.14 -20.32
CA ALA A 98 -18.71 1.71 -19.62
C ALA A 98 -19.01 2.59 -18.39
N TYR A 99 -17.98 3.08 -17.69
CA TYR A 99 -18.15 4.01 -16.56
C TYR A 99 -18.58 5.42 -17.00
N ASP A 100 -18.08 5.89 -18.14
CA ASP A 100 -18.44 7.20 -18.71
C ASP A 100 -19.88 7.25 -19.27
N ASN A 101 -20.54 6.10 -19.43
CA ASN A 101 -21.92 5.98 -19.92
C ASN A 101 -22.92 5.51 -18.86
N LEU A 102 -22.56 5.48 -17.57
CA LEU A 102 -23.60 5.35 -16.55
C LEU A 102 -24.46 6.62 -16.58
N PRO A 103 -25.80 6.51 -16.71
CA PRO A 103 -26.67 7.67 -16.56
C PRO A 103 -26.39 8.25 -15.17
N SER A 104 -26.09 9.55 -15.13
CA SER A 104 -25.90 10.31 -13.89
C SER A 104 -26.99 9.89 -12.91
N GLN A 105 -26.63 9.16 -11.85
CA GLN A 105 -27.59 8.80 -10.82
C GLN A 105 -28.19 10.12 -10.33
N THR A 106 -29.49 10.24 -10.52
CA THR A 106 -30.29 11.34 -10.02
C THR A 106 -29.99 11.47 -8.54
N ILE A 107 -29.37 12.59 -8.15
CA ILE A 107 -29.36 13.05 -6.78
C ILE A 107 -30.83 13.29 -6.43
N ILE A 108 -31.44 12.33 -5.72
CA ILE A 108 -32.72 12.54 -5.07
C ILE A 108 -32.40 13.41 -3.84
N SER A 109 -33.08 14.56 -3.80
CA SER A 109 -33.05 15.58 -2.75
C SER A 109 -33.12 15.05 -1.33
#